data_AF-A0AAU0T742-F1
#
_entry.id   AF-A0AAU0T742-F1
#
_cell.length_a   1.000
_cell.length_b   1.000
_cell.length_c   1.000
_cell.angle_alpha   90.00
_cell.angle_beta   90.00
_cell.angle_gamma   90.00
#
_symmetry.space_group_name_H-M   'P 1'
#
loop_
_entity.id
_entity.type
_entity.pdbx_description
1 polymer ?
#
loop_
_entity_poly.entity_id
_entity_poly.type
_entity_poly.pdbx_seq_one_letter_code
_entity_poly.pdbx_strand_id
1 'polypeptide(L)'
;MTKKISARWTDVELEAAVDAYLSMREMENNGRPFKKTEMGLKLREGALSARSKSAIELRMQNISSVLVELGQNRIKGYVPAKNVGANVSKKIQEMLNDKGIFKVPGEGATASNTSIGQELEASTADNLAAPLGIKHPKHSNSTVITFFRDDKVREWVLMHANGTCEGCGKVGPFLGVDGRPFLEVHHVHPLAMAGSDRIENVAALCPNCHRRCHLAADKKAFTESLYVRVKRLKEECLDLVVD
;
A
#
# COMPACT_ATOMS: atom_id res chain seq x y z
N MET A 1 15.16 -38.81 -8.86
CA MET A 1 14.10 -38.10 -9.59
C MET A 1 14.18 -36.61 -9.25
N THR A 2 14.72 -35.80 -10.14
CA THR A 2 14.75 -34.34 -10.00
C THR A 2 13.33 -33.81 -10.14
N LYS A 3 12.70 -33.45 -9.00
CA LYS A 3 11.39 -32.81 -8.96
C LYS A 3 11.45 -31.55 -9.83
N LYS A 4 10.81 -31.56 -10.99
CA LYS A 4 10.73 -30.40 -11.90
C LYS A 4 10.10 -29.26 -11.10
N ILE A 5 10.87 -28.21 -10.81
CA ILE A 5 10.40 -27.06 -10.03
C ILE A 5 9.30 -26.40 -10.86
N SER A 6 8.05 -26.53 -10.41
CA SER A 6 6.91 -25.85 -11.06
C SER A 6 7.15 -24.35 -11.06
N ALA A 7 7.13 -23.69 -12.22
CA ALA A 7 7.19 -22.22 -12.30
C ALA A 7 6.02 -21.56 -11.55
N ARG A 8 4.88 -22.25 -11.46
CA ARG A 8 3.67 -21.80 -10.77
C ARG A 8 3.75 -22.11 -9.28
N TRP A 9 3.56 -21.10 -8.45
CA TRP A 9 3.44 -21.25 -6.99
C TRP A 9 2.04 -21.74 -6.63
N THR A 10 1.96 -22.68 -5.69
CA THR A 10 0.70 -23.12 -5.10
C THR A 10 0.25 -22.18 -3.99
N ASP A 11 -1.01 -22.26 -3.59
CA ASP A 11 -1.54 -21.45 -2.49
C ASP A 11 -0.87 -21.80 -1.15
N VAL A 12 -0.59 -23.09 -0.92
CA VAL A 12 0.16 -23.56 0.26
C VAL A 12 1.58 -22.98 0.30
N GLU A 13 2.27 -22.90 -0.84
CA GLU A 13 3.61 -22.31 -0.90
C GLU A 13 3.57 -20.79 -0.67
N LEU A 14 2.58 -20.11 -1.23
CA LEU A 14 2.37 -18.68 -1.04
C LEU A 14 2.04 -18.35 0.42
N GLU A 15 1.12 -19.12 1.03
CA GLU A 15 0.71 -18.96 2.41
C GLU A 15 1.90 -19.16 3.36
N ALA A 16 2.68 -20.23 3.19
CA ALA A 16 3.87 -20.47 4.01
C ALA A 16 4.90 -19.34 3.93
N ALA A 17 5.06 -18.73 2.75
CA ALA A 17 5.93 -17.57 2.58
C ALA A 17 5.38 -16.32 3.28
N VAL A 18 4.07 -16.07 3.19
CA VAL A 18 3.39 -14.97 3.89
C VAL A 18 3.51 -15.14 5.41
N ASP A 19 3.24 -16.33 5.95
CA ASP A 19 3.32 -16.60 7.39
C ASP A 19 4.73 -16.38 7.95
N ALA A 20 5.74 -16.92 7.26
CA ALA A 20 7.12 -16.71 7.65
C ALA A 20 7.53 -15.23 7.57
N TYR A 21 7.04 -14.50 6.56
CA TYR A 21 7.26 -13.06 6.46
C TYR A 21 6.64 -12.32 7.65
N LEU A 22 5.38 -12.60 7.99
CA LEU A 22 4.68 -11.92 9.08
C LEU A 22 5.31 -12.23 10.45
N SER A 23 5.73 -13.47 10.69
CA SER A 23 6.48 -13.85 11.90
C SER A 23 7.81 -13.10 12.01
N MET A 24 8.60 -13.03 10.93
CA MET A 24 9.85 -12.27 10.92
C MET A 24 9.61 -10.76 11.12
N ARG A 25 8.52 -10.22 10.56
CA ARG A 25 8.13 -8.81 10.73
C ARG A 25 7.74 -8.51 12.18
N GLU A 26 7.00 -9.40 12.82
CA GLU A 26 6.67 -9.28 14.24
C GLU A 26 7.92 -9.31 15.12
N MET A 27 8.87 -10.21 14.82
CA MET A 27 10.17 -10.22 15.50
C MET A 27 10.91 -8.89 15.31
N GLU A 28 10.99 -8.36 14.09
CA GLU A 28 11.64 -7.06 13.80
C GLU A 28 10.97 -5.91 14.57
N ASN A 29 9.63 -5.86 14.57
CA ASN A 29 8.85 -4.83 15.25
C ASN A 29 9.04 -4.89 16.78
N ASN A 30 9.20 -6.09 17.34
CA ASN A 30 9.45 -6.31 18.76
C ASN A 30 10.96 -6.20 19.14
N GLY A 31 11.82 -5.80 18.21
CA GLY A 31 13.27 -5.73 18.42
C GLY A 31 13.94 -7.08 18.65
N ARG A 32 13.25 -8.19 18.35
CA ARG A 32 13.80 -9.54 18.45
C ARG A 32 14.63 -9.85 17.21
N PRO A 33 15.91 -10.25 17.35
CA PRO A 33 16.72 -10.61 16.21
C PRO A 33 16.21 -11.88 15.55
N PHE A 34 16.27 -11.95 14.22
CA PHE A 34 16.01 -13.15 13.45
C PHE A 34 17.06 -13.31 12.34
N LYS A 35 17.30 -14.55 11.91
CA LYS A 35 18.23 -14.86 10.81
C LYS A 35 17.44 -15.30 9.59
N LYS A 36 17.45 -14.48 8.52
CA LYS A 36 16.80 -14.80 7.24
C LYS A 36 17.22 -16.15 6.68
N THR A 37 18.50 -16.50 6.82
CA THR A 37 19.06 -17.75 6.35
C THR A 37 18.47 -18.97 7.05
N GLU A 38 18.21 -18.87 8.35
CA GLU A 38 17.58 -19.93 9.15
C GLU A 38 16.10 -20.07 8.77
N MET A 39 15.38 -18.96 8.61
CA MET A 39 13.97 -19.01 8.20
C MET A 39 13.80 -19.58 6.79
N GLY A 40 14.67 -19.18 5.86
CA GLY A 40 14.72 -19.75 4.50
C GLY A 40 15.18 -21.22 4.45
N LEU A 41 15.84 -21.71 5.50
CA LEU A 41 16.14 -23.14 5.66
C LEU A 41 14.89 -23.89 6.12
N LYS A 42 14.24 -23.44 7.21
CA LYS A 42 13.01 -24.04 7.75
C LYS A 42 11.90 -24.14 6.70
N LEU A 43 11.71 -23.09 5.90
CA LEU A 43 10.76 -23.10 4.80
C LEU A 43 11.06 -24.19 3.76
N ARG A 44 12.34 -24.42 3.44
CA ARG A 44 12.76 -25.47 2.48
C ARG A 44 12.78 -26.87 3.08
N GLU A 45 12.86 -27.00 4.40
CA GLU A 45 12.66 -28.29 5.07
C GLU A 45 11.17 -28.67 5.10
N GLY A 46 10.27 -27.69 5.04
CA GLY A 46 8.83 -27.89 5.01
C GLY A 46 8.17 -27.56 3.66
N ALA A 47 7.22 -26.62 3.71
CA ALA A 47 6.28 -26.31 2.63
C ALA A 47 6.94 -25.84 1.32
N LEU A 48 8.16 -25.27 1.37
CA LEU A 48 8.90 -24.75 0.22
C LEU A 48 10.07 -25.65 -0.19
N SER A 49 10.03 -26.95 0.09
CA SER A 49 11.10 -27.90 -0.24
C SER A 49 11.46 -27.99 -1.73
N ALA A 50 10.54 -27.63 -2.62
CA ALA A 50 10.79 -27.55 -4.05
C ALA A 50 11.36 -26.20 -4.53
N ARG A 51 11.47 -25.19 -3.64
CA ARG A 51 11.87 -23.81 -4.00
C ARG A 51 13.34 -23.54 -3.70
N SER A 52 13.98 -22.80 -4.61
CA SER A 52 15.35 -22.32 -4.39
C SER A 52 15.37 -21.18 -3.37
N LYS A 53 16.54 -20.97 -2.76
CA LYS A 53 16.78 -19.81 -1.88
C LYS A 53 16.46 -18.48 -2.56
N SER A 54 16.85 -18.34 -3.84
CA SER A 54 16.59 -17.13 -4.64
C SER A 54 15.09 -16.92 -4.91
N ALA A 55 14.34 -17.99 -5.16
CA ALA A 55 12.89 -17.90 -5.37
C ALA A 55 12.16 -17.47 -4.09
N ILE A 56 12.61 -17.95 -2.93
CA ILE A 56 12.07 -17.54 -1.62
C ILE A 56 12.39 -16.07 -1.34
N GLU A 57 13.64 -15.64 -1.56
CA GLU A 57 14.04 -14.23 -1.40
C GLU A 57 13.15 -13.32 -2.25
N LEU A 58 13.00 -13.62 -3.54
CA LEU A 58 12.13 -12.85 -4.44
C LEU A 58 10.67 -12.84 -3.96
N ARG A 59 10.17 -13.95 -3.42
CA ARG A 59 8.83 -14.01 -2.83
C ARG A 59 8.67 -13.07 -1.64
N MET A 60 9.68 -13.00 -0.76
CA MET A 60 9.68 -12.06 0.37
C MET A 60 9.71 -10.60 -0.12
N GLN A 61 10.46 -10.32 -1.19
CA GLN A 61 10.48 -9.00 -1.84
C GLN A 61 9.12 -8.64 -2.48
N ASN A 62 8.40 -9.61 -3.05
CA ASN A 62 7.04 -9.40 -3.56
C ASN A 62 6.07 -9.03 -2.42
N ILE A 63 6.14 -9.75 -1.29
CA ILE A 63 5.31 -9.45 -0.10
C ILE A 63 5.63 -8.04 0.43
N SER A 64 6.91 -7.68 0.49
CA SER A 64 7.36 -6.31 0.82
C SER A 64 6.75 -5.25 -0.11
N SER A 65 6.60 -5.54 -1.40
CA SER A 65 6.00 -4.61 -2.38
C SER A 65 4.50 -4.41 -2.12
N VAL A 66 3.76 -5.51 -1.92
CA VAL A 66 2.32 -5.45 -1.61
C VAL A 66 2.05 -4.73 -0.28
N LEU A 67 2.86 -4.96 0.75
CA LEU A 67 2.71 -4.25 2.03
C LEU A 67 2.91 -2.73 1.86
N VAL A 68 3.89 -2.31 1.06
CA VAL A 68 4.15 -0.89 0.79
C VAL A 68 3.01 -0.26 0.00
N GLU A 69 2.48 -0.96 -1.01
CA GLU A 69 1.32 -0.51 -1.82
C GLU A 69 0.11 -0.22 -0.93
N LEU A 70 -0.13 -1.09 0.04
CA LEU A 70 -1.24 -0.98 0.97
C LEU A 70 -0.93 -0.04 2.16
N GLY A 71 0.25 0.58 2.21
CA GLY A 71 0.63 1.55 3.23
C GLY A 71 1.06 0.95 4.58
N GLN A 72 1.44 -0.33 4.61
CA GLN A 72 1.99 -0.99 5.80
C GLN A 72 3.52 -1.04 5.80
N ASN A 73 4.05 -1.15 7.01
CA ASN A 73 5.47 -1.40 7.23
C ASN A 73 5.87 -2.79 6.71
N ARG A 74 7.09 -2.90 6.19
CA ARG A 74 7.71 -4.14 5.72
C ARG A 74 8.95 -4.46 6.55
N ILE A 75 9.50 -5.67 6.42
CA ILE A 75 10.83 -6.03 6.94
C ILE A 75 11.91 -5.25 6.20
N LYS A 76 12.75 -4.48 6.91
CA LYS A 76 13.79 -3.63 6.29
C LYS A 76 14.73 -4.42 5.39
N GLY A 77 15.07 -5.63 5.81
CA GLY A 77 15.95 -6.51 5.08
C GLY A 77 15.42 -6.97 3.72
N TYR A 78 14.11 -6.97 3.47
CA TYR A 78 13.55 -7.40 2.19
C TYR A 78 13.14 -6.17 1.38
N VAL A 79 14.03 -5.73 0.48
CA VAL A 79 13.78 -4.63 -0.44
C VAL A 79 12.59 -4.98 -1.34
N PRO A 80 11.58 -4.09 -1.52
CA PRO A 80 10.43 -4.39 -2.38
C PRO A 80 10.85 -4.77 -3.79
N ALA A 81 10.21 -5.79 -4.35
CA ALA A 81 10.41 -6.15 -5.74
C ALA A 81 9.91 -5.01 -6.65
N LYS A 82 10.69 -4.70 -7.69
CA LYS A 82 10.37 -3.64 -8.65
C LYS A 82 9.05 -3.91 -9.39
N ASN A 83 8.81 -5.18 -9.72
CA ASN A 83 7.61 -5.62 -10.43
C ASN A 83 7.08 -6.89 -9.76
N VAL A 84 5.77 -6.90 -9.47
CA VAL A 84 5.06 -8.07 -8.96
C VAL A 84 3.92 -8.37 -9.94
N GLY A 85 3.87 -9.60 -10.46
CA GLY A 85 2.81 -9.97 -11.40
C GLY A 85 1.41 -9.85 -10.77
N ALA A 86 0.42 -9.34 -11.52
CA ALA A 86 -0.91 -9.03 -11.01
C ALA A 86 -1.58 -10.18 -10.25
N ASN A 87 -1.51 -11.41 -10.77
CA ASN A 87 -2.05 -12.60 -10.10
C ASN A 87 -1.37 -12.91 -8.76
N VAL A 88 -0.06 -12.64 -8.68
CA VAL A 88 0.71 -12.82 -7.45
C VAL A 88 0.35 -11.73 -6.45
N SER A 89 0.29 -10.48 -6.89
CA SER A 89 -0.07 -9.35 -6.02
C SER A 89 -1.45 -9.57 -5.42
N LYS A 90 -2.45 -9.90 -6.26
CA LYS A 90 -3.82 -10.22 -5.83
C LYS A 90 -3.87 -11.32 -4.77
N LYS A 91 -3.18 -12.44 -4.99
CA LYS A 91 -3.15 -13.56 -4.03
C LYS A 91 -2.47 -13.20 -2.72
N ILE A 92 -1.35 -12.47 -2.77
CA ILE A 92 -0.68 -12.01 -1.55
C ILE A 92 -1.58 -11.04 -0.79
N GLN A 93 -2.27 -10.13 -1.49
CA GLN A 93 -3.23 -9.21 -0.88
C GLN A 93 -4.40 -9.97 -0.23
N GLU A 94 -4.99 -10.95 -0.90
CA GLU A 94 -6.04 -11.81 -0.34
C GLU A 94 -5.56 -12.51 0.93
N MET A 95 -4.37 -13.14 0.91
CA MET A 95 -3.80 -13.81 2.08
C MET A 95 -3.46 -12.85 3.23
N LEU A 96 -3.00 -11.64 2.93
CA LEU A 96 -2.75 -10.61 3.95
C LEU A 96 -4.06 -10.09 4.55
N ASN A 97 -5.14 -10.05 3.77
CA ASN A 97 -6.47 -9.72 4.27
C ASN A 97 -7.01 -10.82 5.19
N ASP A 98 -6.93 -12.08 4.78
CA ASP A 98 -7.37 -13.24 5.57
C ASP A 98 -6.62 -13.34 6.91
N LYS A 99 -5.33 -12.96 6.91
CA LYS A 99 -4.49 -12.93 8.12
C LYS A 99 -4.64 -11.63 8.94
N GLY A 100 -5.60 -10.78 8.58
CA GLY A 100 -5.93 -9.56 9.32
C GLY A 100 -4.85 -8.47 9.30
N ILE A 101 -3.86 -8.56 8.40
CA ILE A 101 -2.79 -7.56 8.24
C ILE A 101 -3.34 -6.29 7.61
N PHE A 102 -4.34 -6.46 6.74
CA PHE A 102 -5.25 -5.44 6.30
C PHE A 102 -6.67 -5.95 6.44
N LYS A 103 -7.37 -5.46 7.45
CA LYS A 103 -8.80 -5.71 7.50
C LYS A 103 -9.50 -4.80 6.49
N VAL A 104 -10.05 -5.41 5.44
CA VAL A 104 -11.41 -5.04 5.03
C VAL A 104 -12.21 -5.03 6.33
N PRO A 105 -12.87 -3.91 6.66
CA PRO A 105 -12.79 -3.46 8.01
C PRO A 105 -13.56 -4.40 8.94
N GLY A 106 -13.10 -4.49 10.18
CA GLY A 106 -13.57 -5.45 11.16
C GLY A 106 -12.42 -5.98 12.01
N GLU A 107 -12.24 -5.38 13.20
CA GLU A 107 -11.50 -5.82 14.40
C GLU A 107 -9.99 -5.54 14.53
N GLY A 108 -9.65 -4.70 15.51
CA GLY A 108 -8.46 -4.90 16.35
C GLY A 108 -7.47 -3.74 16.36
N ALA A 109 -7.43 -3.03 17.49
CA ALA A 109 -6.56 -1.90 17.77
C ALA A 109 -5.10 -2.10 17.30
N THR A 110 -4.70 -1.32 16.29
CA THR A 110 -3.31 -1.19 15.85
C THR A 110 -2.96 0.28 15.67
N ALA A 111 -1.68 0.61 15.82
CA ALA A 111 -1.10 1.94 15.60
C ALA A 111 -1.09 2.37 14.11
N SER A 112 -2.19 2.09 13.42
CA SER A 112 -2.39 2.33 12.00
C SER A 112 -3.41 3.44 11.84
N ASN A 113 -3.03 4.53 11.16
CA ASN A 113 -3.88 5.70 10.92
C ASN A 113 -4.98 5.41 9.88
N THR A 114 -5.85 4.42 10.09
CA THR A 114 -6.97 4.16 9.16
C THR A 114 -8.23 3.65 9.88
N SER A 115 -9.30 4.43 9.67
CA SER A 115 -10.75 4.14 9.73
C SER A 115 -11.43 3.83 11.08
N ILE A 116 -12.06 4.88 11.61
CA ILE A 116 -13.10 4.94 12.67
C ILE A 116 -14.47 4.38 12.20
N GLY A 117 -14.54 3.73 11.03
CA GLY A 117 -15.78 3.69 10.24
C GLY A 117 -16.74 2.51 10.42
N GLN A 118 -16.41 1.46 11.18
CA GLN A 118 -17.20 0.20 11.13
C GLN A 118 -17.72 -0.37 12.46
N GLU A 119 -17.50 0.32 13.59
CA GLU A 119 -18.03 -0.13 14.89
C GLU A 119 -19.36 0.55 15.27
N LEU A 120 -19.91 1.43 14.42
CA LEU A 120 -21.11 2.19 14.74
C LEU A 120 -22.42 1.40 14.57
N GLU A 121 -22.44 0.30 13.81
CA GLU A 121 -23.69 -0.38 13.46
C GLU A 121 -24.14 -1.43 14.49
N ALA A 122 -23.23 -1.94 15.33
CA ALA A 122 -23.57 -2.94 16.35
C ALA A 122 -23.79 -2.34 17.75
N SER A 123 -23.55 -1.05 17.92
CA SER A 123 -23.70 -0.36 19.21
C SER A 123 -24.80 0.68 19.10
N THR A 124 -25.99 0.37 19.64
CA THR A 124 -26.98 1.42 19.92
C THR A 124 -26.30 2.48 20.80
N ALA A 125 -26.46 3.76 20.47
CA ALA A 125 -25.84 4.89 21.17
C ALA A 125 -26.08 4.88 22.70
N ASP A 126 -27.11 4.16 23.15
CA ASP A 126 -27.56 4.05 24.53
C ASP A 126 -26.64 3.25 25.48
N ASN A 127 -25.61 2.54 25.00
CA ASN A 127 -24.74 1.71 25.85
C ASN A 127 -23.24 1.76 25.56
N LEU A 128 -22.74 2.84 24.94
CA LEU A 128 -21.29 3.04 24.82
C LEU A 128 -20.74 3.78 26.04
N ALA A 129 -20.18 3.05 26.99
CA ALA A 129 -19.34 3.68 28.02
C ALA A 129 -18.11 4.32 27.35
N ALA A 130 -17.81 5.57 27.69
CA ALA A 130 -16.64 6.26 27.17
C ALA A 130 -15.36 5.49 27.56
N PRO A 131 -14.47 5.14 26.60
CA PRO A 131 -13.24 4.44 26.94
C PRO A 131 -12.30 5.37 27.71
N LEU A 132 -11.55 4.83 28.68
CA LEU A 132 -10.58 5.58 29.47
C LEU A 132 -9.36 6.07 28.65
N GLY A 133 -9.10 5.45 27.50
CA GLY A 133 -7.93 5.73 26.66
C GLY A 133 -6.60 5.34 27.31
N ILE A 134 -5.50 5.84 26.75
CA ILE A 134 -4.13 5.64 27.27
C ILE A 134 -3.56 7.01 27.66
N LYS A 135 -3.40 7.28 28.96
CA LYS A 135 -2.87 8.56 29.47
C LYS A 135 -1.46 8.89 28.97
N HIS A 136 -0.64 7.86 28.78
CA HIS A 136 0.75 7.97 28.31
C HIS A 136 1.00 6.96 27.19
N PRO A 137 0.65 7.30 25.93
CA PRO A 137 0.87 6.41 24.80
C PRO A 137 2.38 6.15 24.62
N LYS A 138 2.74 4.90 24.30
CA LYS A 138 4.13 4.55 23.99
C LYS A 138 4.44 4.95 22.55
N HIS A 139 5.63 5.51 22.34
CA HIS A 139 6.15 5.77 21.00
C HIS A 139 6.76 4.50 20.40
N SER A 140 6.61 4.32 19.09
CA SER A 140 7.30 3.30 18.31
C SER A 140 7.94 3.94 17.08
N ASN A 141 9.17 3.54 16.76
CA ASN A 141 9.86 4.03 15.57
C ASN A 141 9.47 3.19 14.34
N SER A 142 9.18 3.85 13.21
CA SER A 142 8.90 3.19 11.91
C SER A 142 9.79 3.78 10.82
N THR A 143 10.21 2.95 9.87
CA THR A 143 10.99 3.38 8.70
C THR A 143 10.12 3.33 7.45
N VAL A 144 9.87 4.49 6.85
CA VAL A 144 9.04 4.64 5.65
C VAL A 144 9.94 4.72 4.41
N ILE A 145 9.57 4.08 3.29
CA ILE A 145 10.21 4.38 2.00
C ILE A 145 9.64 5.70 1.50
N THR A 146 10.52 6.65 1.22
CA THR A 146 10.19 7.89 0.53
C THR A 146 10.64 7.79 -0.91
N PHE A 147 9.76 8.12 -1.85
CA PHE A 147 10.13 8.36 -3.23
C PHE A 147 10.66 9.79 -3.35
N PHE A 148 11.80 9.97 -4.03
CA PHE A 148 12.19 11.30 -4.48
C PHE A 148 11.20 11.76 -5.53
N ARG A 149 10.71 12.98 -5.36
CA ARG A 149 9.74 13.63 -6.23
C ARG A 149 10.33 14.93 -6.72
N ASP A 150 9.99 15.32 -7.95
CA ASP A 150 10.36 16.61 -8.49
C ASP A 150 9.35 17.66 -7.99
N ASP A 151 9.82 18.54 -7.12
CA ASP A 151 9.00 19.63 -6.58
C ASP A 151 8.42 20.54 -7.69
N LYS A 152 9.06 20.60 -8.86
CA LYS A 152 8.55 21.36 -10.01
C LYS A 152 7.29 20.74 -10.60
N VAL A 153 7.16 19.40 -10.60
CA VAL A 153 5.93 18.73 -11.05
C VAL A 153 4.79 19.08 -10.11
N ARG A 154 5.06 19.02 -8.80
CA ARG A 154 4.08 19.41 -7.78
C ARG A 154 3.65 20.86 -7.94
N GLU A 155 4.60 21.79 -8.01
CA GLU A 155 4.33 23.21 -8.13
C GLU A 155 3.54 23.51 -9.41
N TRP A 156 3.98 22.97 -10.54
CA TRP A 156 3.32 23.18 -11.83
C TRP A 156 1.87 22.70 -11.80
N VAL A 157 1.60 21.50 -11.27
CA VAL A 157 0.23 20.94 -11.19
C VAL A 157 -0.66 21.80 -10.29
N LEU A 158 -0.18 22.25 -9.13
CA LEU A 158 -0.95 23.10 -8.23
C LEU A 158 -1.24 24.49 -8.83
N MET A 159 -0.26 25.08 -9.52
CA MET A 159 -0.44 26.36 -10.23
C MET A 159 -1.44 26.21 -11.37
N HIS A 160 -1.34 25.14 -12.15
CA HIS A 160 -2.22 24.89 -13.30
C HIS A 160 -3.67 24.63 -12.86
N ALA A 161 -3.87 23.97 -11.72
CA ALA A 161 -5.18 23.75 -11.13
C ALA A 161 -5.85 25.05 -10.61
N ASN A 162 -5.07 26.12 -10.41
CA ASN A 162 -5.54 27.43 -9.97
C ASN A 162 -6.48 27.36 -8.76
N GLY A 163 -6.10 26.56 -7.76
CA GLY A 163 -6.88 26.36 -6.53
C GLY A 163 -8.19 25.58 -6.71
N THR A 164 -8.46 25.02 -7.89
CA THR A 164 -9.66 24.21 -8.17
C THR A 164 -9.30 22.73 -8.28
N CYS A 165 -10.01 21.88 -7.53
CA CYS A 165 -9.84 20.43 -7.56
C CYS A 165 -10.17 19.87 -8.95
N GLU A 166 -9.23 19.15 -9.55
CA GLU A 166 -9.38 18.54 -10.88
C GLU A 166 -10.34 17.32 -10.88
N GLY A 167 -10.64 16.76 -9.71
CA GLY A 167 -11.58 15.65 -9.58
C GLY A 167 -13.05 16.08 -9.47
N CYS A 168 -13.35 17.06 -8.62
CA CYS A 168 -14.72 17.50 -8.35
C CYS A 168 -15.08 18.90 -8.87
N GLY A 169 -14.11 19.67 -9.37
CA GLY A 169 -14.30 21.03 -9.88
C GLY A 169 -14.57 22.09 -8.81
N LYS A 170 -14.48 21.75 -7.52
CA LYS A 170 -14.66 22.71 -6.42
C LYS A 170 -13.33 23.37 -6.06
N VAL A 171 -13.37 24.61 -5.61
CA VAL A 171 -12.23 25.31 -5.00
C VAL A 171 -11.73 24.52 -3.78
N GLY A 172 -10.43 24.56 -3.51
CA GLY A 172 -9.81 23.98 -2.31
C GLY A 172 -10.57 24.39 -1.03
N PRO A 173 -10.73 23.48 -0.05
CA PRO A 173 -11.71 23.66 1.03
C PRO A 173 -11.33 24.75 2.04
N PHE A 174 -10.07 25.18 2.07
CA PHE A 174 -9.55 26.24 2.93
C PHE A 174 -8.30 26.84 2.28
N LEU A 175 -7.80 27.96 2.80
CA LEU A 175 -6.56 28.58 2.33
C LEU A 175 -5.34 27.98 3.06
N GLY A 176 -4.28 27.69 2.30
CA GLY A 176 -2.97 27.34 2.84
C GLY A 176 -2.27 28.55 3.46
N VAL A 177 -1.10 28.30 4.04
CA VAL A 177 -0.25 29.36 4.64
C VAL A 177 0.23 30.39 3.60
N ASP A 178 0.21 30.03 2.33
CA ASP A 178 0.53 30.88 1.18
C ASP A 178 -0.68 31.68 0.67
N GLY A 179 -1.83 31.57 1.34
CA GLY A 179 -3.08 32.24 0.97
C GLY A 179 -3.80 31.63 -0.23
N ARG A 180 -3.38 30.45 -0.72
CA ARG A 180 -4.00 29.78 -1.88
C ARG A 180 -4.96 28.67 -1.45
N PRO A 181 -5.99 28.34 -2.24
CA PRO A 181 -6.86 27.20 -1.92
C PRO A 181 -6.07 25.89 -1.84
N PHE A 182 -6.25 25.17 -0.73
CA PHE A 182 -5.47 23.98 -0.41
C PHE A 182 -5.86 22.79 -1.29
N LEU A 183 -4.88 22.23 -2.00
CA LEU A 183 -5.00 21.00 -2.79
C LEU A 183 -3.77 20.11 -2.54
N GLU A 184 -3.94 18.82 -2.73
CA GLU A 184 -2.91 17.79 -2.64
C GLU A 184 -2.63 17.23 -4.04
N VAL A 185 -1.37 16.93 -4.34
CA VAL A 185 -1.00 16.23 -5.57
C VAL A 185 -1.13 14.72 -5.39
N HIS A 186 -1.71 14.06 -6.38
CA HIS A 186 -2.00 12.64 -6.38
C HIS A 186 -1.50 11.99 -7.66
N HIS A 187 -0.64 10.97 -7.55
CA HIS A 187 -0.24 10.12 -8.67
C HIS A 187 -1.39 9.16 -9.01
N VAL A 188 -2.04 9.38 -10.17
CA VAL A 188 -3.21 8.64 -10.65
C VAL A 188 -2.85 7.18 -10.93
N HIS A 189 -1.68 6.95 -11.52
CA HIS A 189 -0.94 5.69 -11.45
C HIS A 189 0.10 5.80 -10.32
N PRO A 190 -0.09 5.13 -9.17
CA PRO A 190 0.80 5.25 -8.02
C PRO A 190 2.28 4.96 -8.32
N LEU A 191 3.19 5.74 -7.72
CA LEU A 191 4.65 5.53 -7.84
C LEU A 191 5.09 4.11 -7.43
N ALA A 192 4.40 3.52 -6.44
CA ALA A 192 4.66 2.15 -5.99
C ALA A 192 4.34 1.09 -7.07
N MET A 193 3.49 1.43 -8.05
CA MET A 193 3.15 0.60 -9.23
C MET A 193 3.91 1.05 -10.47
N ALA A 194 5.10 1.64 -10.30
CA ALA A 194 5.93 2.17 -11.38
C ALA A 194 5.31 3.36 -12.14
N GLY A 195 4.38 4.07 -11.49
CA GLY A 195 3.88 5.34 -12.02
C GLY A 195 4.99 6.37 -12.11
N SER A 196 4.95 7.18 -13.15
CA SER A 196 5.91 8.23 -13.35
C SER A 196 5.59 9.43 -12.46
N ASP A 197 6.63 10.15 -12.02
CA ASP A 197 6.47 11.46 -11.39
C ASP A 197 6.47 12.55 -12.47
N ARG A 198 5.43 12.56 -13.30
CA ARG A 198 5.26 13.48 -14.43
C ARG A 198 3.88 14.14 -14.41
N ILE A 199 3.77 15.29 -15.08
CA ILE A 199 2.51 16.03 -15.17
C ILE A 199 1.40 15.21 -15.85
N GLU A 200 1.71 14.18 -16.62
CA GLU A 200 0.75 13.27 -17.24
C GLU A 200 0.17 12.23 -16.28
N ASN A 201 0.71 12.13 -15.06
CA ASN A 201 0.29 11.14 -14.08
C ASN A 201 -0.13 11.75 -12.73
N VAL A 202 -0.03 13.07 -12.56
CA VAL A 202 -0.27 13.73 -11.27
C VAL A 202 -1.48 14.64 -11.34
N ALA A 203 -2.47 14.50 -10.46
CA ALA A 203 -3.66 15.37 -10.38
C ALA A 203 -3.66 16.22 -9.11
N ALA A 204 -4.17 17.45 -9.17
CA ALA A 204 -4.43 18.32 -8.03
C ALA A 204 -5.85 18.05 -7.47
N LEU A 205 -5.93 17.47 -6.28
CA LEU A 205 -7.19 17.04 -5.67
C LEU A 205 -7.40 17.70 -4.31
N CYS A 206 -8.65 17.99 -3.95
CA CYS A 206 -8.96 18.34 -2.57
C CYS A 206 -8.81 17.11 -1.66
N PRO A 207 -8.60 17.29 -0.33
CA PRO A 207 -8.39 16.17 0.60
C PRO A 207 -9.46 15.07 0.52
N ASN A 208 -10.72 15.44 0.26
CA ASN A 208 -11.82 14.49 0.11
C ASN A 208 -11.70 13.65 -1.17
N CYS A 209 -11.38 14.28 -2.30
CA CYS A 209 -11.20 13.56 -3.58
C CYS A 209 -9.93 12.71 -3.55
N HIS A 210 -8.86 13.22 -2.96
CA HIS A 210 -7.63 12.47 -2.78
C HIS A 210 -7.88 11.18 -1.99
N ARG A 211 -8.57 11.28 -0.84
CA ARG A 211 -8.97 10.07 -0.08
C ARG A 211 -9.95 9.17 -0.82
N ARG A 212 -10.86 9.71 -1.64
CA ARG A 212 -11.77 8.90 -2.47
C ARG A 212 -11.00 7.99 -3.43
N CYS A 213 -9.93 8.48 -4.06
CA CYS A 213 -9.04 7.65 -4.90
C CYS A 213 -8.42 6.46 -4.14
N HIS A 214 -8.19 6.60 -2.84
CA HIS A 214 -7.56 5.55 -2.03
C HIS A 214 -8.57 4.60 -1.38
N LEU A 215 -9.64 5.14 -0.80
CA LEU A 215 -10.46 4.45 0.20
C LEU A 215 -11.91 4.20 -0.23
N ALA A 216 -12.44 4.93 -1.21
CA ALA A 216 -13.86 4.82 -1.52
C ALA A 216 -14.18 3.52 -2.25
N ALA A 217 -15.40 3.02 -2.04
CA ALA A 217 -15.92 1.85 -2.75
C ALA A 217 -15.92 2.05 -4.27
N ASP A 218 -16.10 3.29 -4.73
CA ASP A 218 -16.10 3.67 -6.14
C ASP A 218 -14.76 4.20 -6.65
N LYS A 219 -13.66 3.98 -5.91
CA LYS A 219 -12.33 4.52 -6.23
C LYS A 219 -11.92 4.29 -7.69
N LYS A 220 -12.19 3.11 -8.24
CA LYS A 220 -11.83 2.75 -9.63
C LYS A 220 -12.57 3.65 -10.62
N ALA A 221 -13.89 3.73 -10.51
CA ALA A 221 -14.72 4.57 -11.37
C ALA A 221 -14.36 6.06 -11.20
N PHE A 222 -14.02 6.49 -9.97
CA PHE A 222 -13.58 7.86 -9.73
C PHE A 222 -12.23 8.16 -10.39
N THR A 223 -11.24 7.27 -10.26
CA THR A 223 -9.94 7.36 -10.93
C THR A 223 -10.08 7.40 -12.45
N GLU A 224 -10.91 6.53 -13.04
CA GLU A 224 -11.20 6.54 -14.47
C GLU A 224 -11.79 7.89 -14.93
N SER A 225 -12.64 8.51 -14.10
CA SER A 225 -13.20 9.83 -14.41
C SER A 225 -12.15 10.95 -14.45
N LEU A 226 -10.98 10.78 -13.80
CA LEU A 226 -9.91 11.77 -13.83
C LEU A 226 -9.27 11.84 -15.22
N TYR A 227 -9.05 10.70 -15.89
CA TYR A 227 -8.52 10.67 -17.26
C TYR A 227 -9.42 11.39 -18.27
N VAL A 228 -10.74 11.39 -18.02
CA VAL A 228 -11.70 12.14 -18.86
C VAL A 228 -11.67 13.64 -18.57
N ARG A 229 -11.57 14.02 -17.28
CA ARG A 229 -11.66 15.43 -16.85
C ARG A 229 -10.38 16.20 -17.08
N VAL A 230 -9.23 15.55 -16.90
CA VAL A 230 -7.92 16.19 -16.91
C VAL A 230 -7.17 15.79 -18.16
N LYS A 231 -7.31 16.60 -19.22
CA LYS A 231 -6.82 16.27 -20.58
C LYS A 231 -5.34 15.92 -20.69
N ARG A 232 -4.52 16.41 -19.77
CA ARG A 232 -3.07 16.11 -19.75
C ARG A 232 -2.75 14.72 -19.20
N LEU A 233 -3.67 14.10 -18.47
CA LEU A 233 -3.43 12.77 -17.90
C LEU A 233 -3.37 11.73 -19.01
N LYS A 234 -2.41 10.80 -18.89
CA LYS A 234 -2.26 9.66 -19.79
C LYS A 234 -2.27 8.39 -18.97
N GLU A 235 -2.97 7.38 -19.46
CA GLU A 235 -2.88 6.05 -18.87
C GLU A 235 -1.45 5.54 -19.04
N GLU A 236 -0.82 5.20 -17.93
CA GLU A 236 0.48 4.55 -17.93
C GLU A 236 0.22 3.04 -17.82
N CYS A 237 0.54 2.32 -18.90
CA CYS A 237 0.73 0.88 -18.85
C CYS A 237 2.22 0.60 -18.83
N LEU A 238 2.60 -0.55 -18.25
CA LEU A 238 3.89 -1.15 -18.56
C LEU A 238 3.93 -1.33 -20.08
N ASP A 239 4.67 -0.47 -20.78
CA ASP A 239 5.24 -0.84 -22.06
C ASP A 239 6.03 -2.12 -21.78
N LEU A 240 5.46 -3.27 -22.17
CA LEU A 240 6.27 -4.43 -22.44
C LEU A 240 7.22 -3.95 -23.51
N VAL A 241 8.44 -3.60 -23.11
CA VAL A 241 9.56 -3.43 -24.02
C VAL A 241 9.63 -4.74 -24.79
N VAL A 242 9.06 -4.73 -25.99
CA VAL A 242 9.24 -5.80 -26.97
C VAL A 242 10.58 -5.49 -27.60
N ASP A 243 11.55 -6.30 -27.19
CA ASP A 243 12.92 -6.48 -27.69
C ASP A 243 13.93 -5.32 -27.54
#